data_AF-A0A967YFQ2-F1
#
_entry.id   AF-A0A967YFQ2-F1
#
_cell.length_a   1.000
_cell.length_b   1.000
_cell.length_c   1.000
_cell.angle_alpha   90.00
_cell.angle_beta   90.00
_cell.angle_gamma   90.00
#
_symmetry.space_group_name_H-M   'P 1'
#
loop_
_entity.id
_entity.type
_entity.pdbx_description
1 polymer ?
#
loop_
_entity_poly.entity_id
_entity_poly.type
_entity_poly.pdbx_seq_one_letter_code
_entity_poly.pdbx_strand_id
1 'polypeptide(L)' 'VPVLFVHGTDDRRVPPEMSRRLYENTSSPKRIKFIKGGGHNNSGTIGGEDYIRTISEFEDFIRKTS' A
#
# COMPACT_ATOMS: atom_id res chain seq x y z
N VAL A 1 -7.93 13.86 2.39
CA VAL A 1 -7.10 13.07 3.33
C VAL A 1 -6.15 12.23 2.49
N PRO A 2 -4.82 12.27 2.72
CA PRO A 2 -3.88 11.41 2.00
C PRO A 2 -4.18 9.92 2.22
N VAL A 3 -3.97 9.08 1.20
CA VAL A 3 -4.27 7.63 1.26
C VAL A 3 -3.05 6.79 0.85
N LEU A 4 -2.75 5.77 1.65
CA LEU A 4 -1.78 4.72 1.33
C LEU A 4 -2.50 3.40 1.09
N PHE A 5 -2.25 2.80 -0.07
CA PHE A 5 -2.66 1.44 -0.38
C PHE A 5 -1.47 0.49 -0.19
N VAL A 6 -1.60 -0.54 0.64
CA VAL A 6 -0.62 -1.63 0.75
C VAL A 6 -1.31 -2.94 0.41
N HIS A 7 -0.72 -3.72 -0.49
CA HIS A 7 -1.36 -4.94 -0.99
C HIS A 7 -0.36 -6.04 -1.32
N GLY A 8 -0.67 -7.29 -1.00
CA GLY A 8 0.17 -8.45 -1.30
C GLY A 8 -0.03 -8.98 -2.73
N THR A 9 1.03 -9.25 -3.48
CA THR A 9 0.92 -9.69 -4.90
C THR A 9 0.29 -11.07 -5.09
N ASP A 10 0.28 -11.89 -4.05
CA ASP A 10 -0.16 -13.28 -4.05
C ASP A 10 -1.52 -13.42 -3.35
N ASP A 11 -2.20 -12.31 -3.06
CA ASP A 11 -3.58 -12.33 -2.58
C ASP A 11 -4.53 -12.80 -3.70
N ARG A 12 -5.01 -14.04 -3.56
CA ARG A 12 -5.98 -14.65 -4.47
C ARG A 12 -7.43 -14.41 -4.05
N ARG A 13 -7.67 -13.92 -2.83
CA ARG A 13 -9.02 -13.60 -2.33
C ARG A 13 -9.45 -12.22 -2.80
N VAL A 14 -8.53 -11.26 -2.72
CA VAL A 14 -8.71 -9.90 -3.21
C VAL A 14 -7.54 -9.59 -4.13
N PRO A 15 -7.69 -9.68 -5.46
CA PRO A 15 -6.56 -9.52 -6.38
C PRO A 15 -5.91 -8.12 -6.34
N PRO A 16 -4.59 -8.00 -6.55
CA PRO A 16 -3.85 -6.73 -6.53
C PRO A 16 -4.38 -5.65 -7.47
N GLU A 17 -5.01 -6.05 -8.57
CA GLU A 17 -5.64 -5.17 -9.54
C GLU A 17 -6.76 -4.33 -8.91
N MET A 18 -7.42 -4.83 -7.85
CA MET A 18 -8.42 -4.07 -7.12
C MET A 18 -7.80 -2.86 -6.42
N SER A 19 -6.65 -3.00 -5.77
CA SER A 19 -5.92 -1.88 -5.20
C SER A 19 -5.40 -0.92 -6.26
N ARG A 20 -4.96 -1.40 -7.44
CA ARG A 20 -4.62 -0.50 -8.57
C ARG A 20 -5.81 0.35 -9.00
N ARG A 21 -6.99 -0.26 -9.19
CA ARG A 21 -8.21 0.46 -9.58
C ARG A 21 -8.59 1.52 -8.56
N LEU A 22 -8.54 1.21 -7.26
CA LEU A 22 -8.79 2.19 -6.21
C LEU A 22 -7.76 3.32 -6.23
N TYR A 23 -6.48 2.98 -6.37
CA TYR A 23 -5.41 3.97 -6.50
C TYR A 23 -5.67 4.90 -7.68
N GLU A 24 -5.90 4.38 -8.88
CA GLU A 24 -6.16 5.19 -10.09
C GLU A 24 -7.33 6.15 -9.91
N ASN A 25 -8.42 5.70 -9.29
CA ASN A 25 -9.65 6.48 -9.09
C ASN A 25 -9.63 7.39 -7.84
N THR A 26 -8.57 7.38 -7.03
CA THR A 26 -8.47 8.25 -5.85
C THR A 26 -7.98 9.65 -6.25
N SER A 27 -8.75 10.71 -6.01
CA SER A 27 -8.34 12.09 -6.33
C SER A 27 -7.46 12.75 -5.26
N SER A 28 -7.48 12.22 -4.03
CA SER A 28 -6.60 12.71 -2.95
C SER A 28 -5.13 12.34 -3.20
N PRO A 29 -4.17 13.04 -2.57
CA PRO A 29 -2.78 12.63 -2.56
C PRO A 29 -2.65 11.16 -2.14
N LYS A 30 -1.95 10.37 -2.94
CA LYS A 30 -1.98 8.91 -2.85
C LYS A 30 -0.62 8.27 -3.06
N ARG A 31 -0.44 7.11 -2.41
CA ARG A 31 0.68 6.18 -2.61
C ARG A 31 0.17 4.75 -2.65
N ILE A 32 0.88 3.88 -3.36
CA ILE A 32 0.58 2.45 -3.42
C ILE A 32 1.87 1.64 -3.28
N LYS A 33 1.79 0.55 -2.51
CA LYS A 33 2.86 -0.41 -2.31
C LYS A 33 2.35 -1.82 -2.53
N PHE A 34 3.06 -2.56 -3.40
CA PHE A 34 2.85 -4.00 -3.55
C PHE A 34 3.93 -4.77 -2.79
N ILE A 35 3.51 -5.67 -1.93
CA ILE A 35 4.38 -6.58 -1.19
C ILE A 35 4.49 -7.89 -1.98
N LYS A 36 5.63 -8.10 -2.63
CA LYS A 36 5.89 -9.31 -3.43
C LYS A 36 5.80 -10.56 -2.54
N GLY A 37 5.01 -11.55 -2.94
CA GLY A 37 4.77 -12.78 -2.19
C GLY A 37 3.77 -12.63 -1.03
N GLY A 38 3.28 -11.41 -0.75
CA GLY A 38 2.26 -11.18 0.26
C GLY A 38 0.91 -11.72 -0.19
N GLY A 39 0.21 -12.43 0.69
CA GLY A 39 -1.19 -12.77 0.58
C GLY A 39 -2.08 -11.85 1.42
N HIS A 40 -3.34 -12.27 1.57
CA HIS A 40 -4.42 -11.46 2.15
C HIS A 40 -4.13 -10.84 3.52
N ASN A 41 -3.50 -11.60 4.42
CA ASN A 41 -3.36 -11.23 5.83
C ASN A 41 -1.91 -11.15 6.32
N ASN A 42 -0.93 -11.16 5.43
CA ASN A 42 0.49 -11.30 5.84
C ASN A 42 1.42 -10.27 5.18
N SER A 43 0.88 -9.19 4.61
CA SER A 43 1.71 -8.15 3.97
C SER A 43 2.69 -7.49 4.95
N GLY A 44 2.34 -7.37 6.24
CA GLY A 44 3.27 -6.92 7.27
C GLY A 44 4.41 -7.91 7.53
N THR A 45 4.10 -9.20 7.65
CA THR A 45 5.10 -10.25 7.89
C THR A 45 6.03 -10.48 6.68
N ILE A 46 5.45 -10.58 5.48
CA ILE A 46 6.22 -10.80 4.24
C ILE A 46 7.00 -9.55 3.85
N GLY A 47 6.41 -8.37 4.06
CA GLY A 47 7.06 -7.10 3.73
C GLY A 47 8.14 -6.69 4.73
N GLY A 48 8.07 -7.14 5.98
CA GLY A 48 9.09 -6.87 7.00
C GLY A 48 9.48 -5.39 7.07
N GLU A 49 10.77 -5.12 6.96
CA GLU A 49 11.32 -3.75 6.97
C GLU A 49 10.77 -2.87 5.84
N ASP A 50 10.50 -3.44 4.66
CA ASP A 50 9.95 -2.70 3.52
C ASP A 50 8.52 -2.23 3.79
N TYR A 51 7.74 -3.04 4.53
CA TYR A 51 6.41 -2.63 5.01
C TYR A 51 6.53 -1.44 5.98
N ILE A 52 7.40 -1.54 7.00
CA ILE A 52 7.59 -0.47 8.00
C ILE A 52 8.10 0.81 7.34
N ARG A 53 9.09 0.71 6.45
CA ARG A 53 9.61 1.84 5.69
C ARG A 53 8.51 2.52 4.86
N THR A 54 7.64 1.74 4.21
CA THR A 54 6.51 2.29 3.44
C THR A 54 5.60 3.14 4.33
N ILE A 55 5.35 2.72 5.58
CA ILE A 55 4.56 3.50 6.53
C ILE A 55 5.28 4.80 6.90
N SER A 56 6.57 4.75 7.27
CA SER A 56 7.34 5.94 7.61
C SER A 56 7.45 6.94 6.46
N GLU A 57 7.69 6.46 5.23
CA GLU A 57 7.71 7.30 4.02
C GLU A 57 6.34 7.96 3.76
N PHE A 58 5.25 7.28 4.13
CA PHE A 58 3.92 7.83 4.01
C PHE A 58 3.62 8.89 5.07
N GLU A 59 4.12 8.74 6.29
CA GLU A 59 4.04 9.79 7.32
C GLU A 59 4.75 11.07 6.87
N ASP A 60 5.95 10.94 6.29
CA ASP A 60 6.69 12.06 5.71
C ASP A 60 5.94 12.68 4.51
N PHE A 61 5.32 11.85 3.68
CA PHE A 61 4.48 12.30 2.59
C PHE A 61 3.29 13.14 3.08
N ILE A 62 2.64 12.74 4.17
CA ILE A 62 1.54 13.50 4.79
C ILE A 62 2.04 14.88 5.24
N ARG A 63 3.18 14.94 5.94
CA ARG A 63 3.76 16.21 6.43
C ARG A 63 4.07 17.20 5.31
N LYS A 64 4.48 16.71 4.14
CA LYS A 64 4.82 17.54 2.96
C LYS A 64 3.60 17.99 2.15
N THR A 65 2.46 17.36 2.36
CA THR A 65 1.22 17.62 1.60
C THR A 65 0.18 18.37 2.45
N SER A 66 0.54 18.70 3.70
CA SER A 66 -0.27 19.51 4.63
C SER A 66 0.11 20.99 4.53
#